data_AF-A0A844XY02-F1
#
_entry.id   AF-A0A844XY02-F1
#
_cell.length_a   1.000
_cell.length_b   1.000
_cell.length_c   1.000
_cell.angle_alpha   90.00
_cell.angle_beta   90.00
_cell.angle_gamma   90.00
#
_symmetry.space_group_name_H-M   'P 1'
#
loop_
_entity.id
_entity.type
_entity.pdbx_description
1 polymer ?
#
loop_
_entity_poly.entity_id
_entity_poly.type
_entity_poly.pdbx_seq_one_letter_code
_entity_poly.pdbx_strand_id
1 'polypeptide(L)' 'MMEKTTNYRGLGMAFMAMGVSLSVSFALTLGPAFMGIGAAFFVLGLVFLNKGKDGGQSDG' A
#
# COMPACT_ATOMS: atom_id res chain seq x y z
N MET A 1 17.30 -6.68 23.32
CA MET A 1 16.10 -7.03 22.53
C MET A 1 16.15 -6.19 21.27
N MET A 2 16.23 -6.81 20.10
CA MET A 2 16.36 -6.07 18.83
C MET A 2 14.99 -5.47 18.51
N GLU A 3 14.79 -4.20 18.86
CA GLU A 3 13.57 -3.46 18.57
C GLU A 3 13.48 -3.34 17.05
N LYS A 4 12.71 -4.24 16.42
CA LYS A 4 12.39 -4.13 15.00
C LYS A 4 11.44 -2.94 14.86
N THR A 5 12.02 -1.75 14.72
CA THR A 5 11.32 -0.56 14.23
C THR A 5 10.68 -0.93 12.90
N THR A 6 9.39 -1.27 12.95
CA THR A 6 8.65 -1.72 11.78
C THR A 6 8.46 -0.50 10.89
N ASN A 7 9.09 -0.49 9.72
CA ASN A 7 9.02 0.63 8.80
C ASN A 7 7.67 0.63 8.07
N TYR A 8 6.65 1.19 8.72
CA TYR A 8 5.29 1.30 8.20
C TYR A 8 5.21 2.12 6.91
N ARG A 9 6.14 3.08 6.71
CA ARG A 9 6.23 3.88 5.48
C ARG A 9 6.70 3.05 4.29
N GLY A 10 7.73 2.21 4.49
CA GLY A 10 8.20 1.24 3.51
C GLY A 10 7.15 0.17 3.20
N LEU A 11 6.42 -0.29 4.23
CA LEU A 11 5.31 -1.22 4.06
C LEU A 11 4.17 -0.60 3.24
N GLY A 12 3.79 0.65 3.54
CA GLY A 12 2.79 1.41 2.78
C GLY A 12 3.18 1.60 1.31
N MET A 13 4.42 1.99 1.03
CA MET A 13 4.96 2.08 -0.34
C MET A 13 4.90 0.75 -1.09
N ALA A 14 5.27 -0.36 -0.44
CA ALA A 14 5.23 -1.69 -1.06
C ALA A 14 3.79 -2.12 -1.40
N PHE A 15 2.85 -1.92 -0.47
CA PHE A 15 1.43 -2.20 -0.72
C PHE A 15 0.84 -1.31 -1.81
N MET A 16 1.25 -0.03 -1.89
CA MET A 16 0.81 0.88 -2.94
C MET A 16 1.34 0.45 -4.32
N ALA A 17 2.64 0.11 -4.40
CA ALA A 17 3.26 -0.37 -5.64
C ALA A 17 2.65 -1.71 -6.12
N MET A 18 2.42 -2.65 -5.20
CA MET A 18 1.74 -3.91 -5.52
C MET A 18 0.28 -3.65 -5.93
N GLY A 19 -0.42 -2.76 -5.24
CA GLY A 19 -1.81 -2.41 -5.54
C GLY A 19 -1.99 -1.81 -6.94
N VAL A 20 -1.12 -0.87 -7.34
CA VAL A 20 -1.12 -0.30 -8.69
C VAL A 20 -0.80 -1.37 -9.73
N SER A 21 0.24 -2.17 -9.51
CA SER A 21 0.67 -3.22 -10.46
C SER A 21 -0.41 -4.28 -10.66
N LEU A 22 -1.04 -4.74 -9.57
CA LEU A 22 -2.16 -5.69 -9.61
C LEU A 22 -3.40 -5.06 -10.24
N SER A 23 -3.71 -3.80 -9.94
CA SER A 23 -4.86 -3.11 -10.52
C SER A 23 -4.71 -2.96 -12.03
N VAL A 24 -3.53 -2.59 -12.53
CA VAL A 24 -3.27 -2.48 -13.97
C VAL A 24 -3.30 -3.87 -14.61
N SER A 25 -2.66 -4.87 -14.01
CA SER A 25 -2.65 -6.24 -14.53
C SER A 25 -4.06 -6.83 -14.61
N PHE A 26 -4.88 -6.67 -13.57
CA PHE A 26 -6.25 -7.17 -13.54
C PHE A 26 -7.20 -6.35 -14.43
N ALA A 27 -7.02 -5.03 -14.51
CA ALA A 27 -7.80 -4.21 -15.44
C ALA A 27 -7.54 -4.59 -16.91
N LEU A 28 -6.28 -4.88 -17.26
CA LEU A 28 -5.89 -5.34 -18.60
C LEU A 28 -6.31 -6.79 -18.88
N THR A 29 -6.24 -7.68 -17.89
CA THR A 29 -6.47 -9.12 -18.08
C THR A 29 -7.94 -9.51 -17.97
N LEU A 30 -8.67 -8.96 -17.00
CA LEU A 30 -10.04 -9.36 -16.67
C LEU A 30 -11.08 -8.30 -17.06
N GLY A 31 -10.64 -7.15 -17.55
CA GLY A 31 -11.51 -6.05 -17.99
C GLY A 31 -11.91 -5.06 -16.88
N PRO A 32 -12.69 -4.01 -17.24
CA PRO A 32 -12.95 -2.86 -16.37
C PRO A 32 -13.65 -3.21 -15.04
N ALA A 33 -14.38 -4.34 -15.00
CA ALA A 33 -15.11 -4.79 -13.83
C ALA A 33 -14.19 -5.16 -12.64
N PHE A 34 -12.91 -5.47 -12.90
CA PHE A 34 -11.94 -5.86 -11.86
C PHE A 34 -11.11 -4.69 -11.33
N MET A 35 -11.37 -3.47 -11.84
CA MET A 35 -10.72 -2.25 -11.36
C MET A 35 -11.03 -1.96 -9.87
N GLY A 36 -12.14 -2.49 -9.36
CA GLY A 36 -12.51 -2.41 -7.93
C GLY A 36 -11.58 -3.18 -7.00
N ILE A 37 -10.90 -4.23 -7.47
CA ILE A 37 -9.92 -4.98 -6.66
C ILE A 37 -8.70 -4.11 -6.36
N GLY A 38 -8.29 -3.28 -7.32
CA GLY A 38 -7.23 -2.30 -7.13
C GLY A 38 -7.55 -1.30 -6.02
N ALA A 39 -8.81 -0.89 -5.90
CA ALA A 39 -9.25 0.04 -4.87
C ALA A 39 -9.03 -0.51 -3.44
N ALA A 40 -9.29 -1.79 -3.20
CA ALA A 40 -9.06 -2.40 -1.89
C ALA A 40 -7.57 -2.38 -1.49
N PHE A 41 -6.67 -2.69 -2.43
CA PHE A 41 -5.22 -2.62 -2.21
C PHE A 41 -4.73 -1.18 -2.05
N PHE A 42 -5.33 -0.24 -2.79
CA PHE A 42 -4.99 1.19 -2.68
C PHE A 42 -5.41 1.76 -1.32
N VAL A 43 -6.59 1.39 -0.81
CA VAL A 43 -7.06 1.75 0.53
C VAL A 43 -6.15 1.18 1.61
N LEU A 44 -5.75 -0.09 1.51
CA LEU A 44 -4.75 -0.69 2.42
C LEU A 44 -3.41 0.06 2.39
N GLY A 45 -2.91 0.38 1.19
CA GLY A 45 -1.70 1.18 1.02
C GLY A 45 -1.80 2.54 1.71
N LEU A 46 -2.91 3.26 1.53
CA LEU A 46 -3.19 4.53 2.21
C LEU A 46 -3.27 4.38 3.74
N VAL A 47 -3.90 3.32 4.24
CA VAL A 47 -3.99 3.04 5.69
C VAL A 47 -2.60 2.81 6.28
N PHE A 48 -1.75 2.01 5.64
CA PHE A 48 -0.38 1.80 6.11
C PHE A 48 0.50 3.05 5.98
N LEU A 49 0.32 3.85 4.92
CA LEU A 49 1.02 5.12 4.74
C LEU A 49 0.63 6.15 5.82
N ASN A 50 -0.67 6.30 6.13
CA ASN A 50 -1.14 7.18 7.21
C ASN A 50 -0.70 6.66 8.58
N LYS A 51 -0.76 5.35 8.82
CA LYS A 51 -0.28 4.77 10.08
C LYS A 51 1.23 4.97 10.29
N GLY A 52 2.02 5.01 9.21
CA GLY A 52 3.42 5.42 9.26
C GLY A 52 3.63 6.92 9.52
N LYS A 53 2.64 7.77 9.23
CA LYS A 53 2.66 9.21 9.50
C LYS A 53 2.27 9.52 10.95
N ASP A 54 1.28 8.80 11.50
CA ASP A 54 0.80 8.97 12.88
C ASP A 54 1.66 8.22 13.91
N GLY A 55 2.41 7.19 13.50
CA GLY A 55 3.34 6.42 14.36
C GLY A 55 4.83 6.61 14.03
N GLY A 56 5.17 7.54 13.13
CA GLY A 56 6.52 7.65 12.56
C GLY A 56 6.82 9.03 11.99
N GLN A 57 6.32 10.09 12.62
CA GLN A 57 6.85 11.44 12.46
C GLN A 57 8.03 11.65 13.42
N SER A 58 9.11 10.93 13.16
CA SER A 58 10.47 11.36 13.45
C SER A 58 11.31 11.00 12.23
N ASP A 59 12.12 11.95 11.79
CA ASP A 59 13.13 11.89 10.73
C ASP A 59 12.70 12.21 9.28
N GLY A 60 13.00 13.47 8.92
CA GLY A 60 13.67 13.81 7.65
C GLY A 60 12.83 14.58 6.66
#